data_AF-C4FD47-F1
#
_entry.id   AF-C4FD47-F1
#
_cell.length_a   1.000
_cell.length_b   1.000
_cell.length_c   1.000
_cell.angle_alpha   90.00
_cell.angle_beta   90.00
_cell.angle_gamma   90.00
#
_symmetry.space_group_name_H-M   'P 1'
#
loop_
_entity.id
_entity.type
_entity.pdbx_description
1 polymer ?
#
loop_
_entity_poly.entity_id
_entity_poly.type
_entity_poly.pdbx_seq_one_letter_code
_entity_poly.pdbx_strand_id
1 'polypeptide(L)' 'MLLGECAWRSNFDETEAVESLLEREGLIQGYTTTYFMFFSKRPISQATRSKYAGRVRFLDVNERYGRNSYDE' A
#
# COMPACT_ATOMS: atom_id res chain seq x y z
N MET A 1 -1.30 -0.78 -15.95
CA MET A 1 -1.68 0.38 -15.12
C MET A 1 -1.15 0.18 -13.70
N LEU A 2 -0.72 1.25 -13.03
CA LEU A 2 -0.37 1.21 -11.61
C LEU A 2 -1.46 1.96 -10.83
N LEU A 3 -2.06 1.30 -9.85
CA LEU A 3 -2.96 1.93 -8.88
C LEU A 3 -2.26 2.03 -7.54
N GLY A 4 -2.34 3.22 -6.94
CA GLY A 4 -1.66 3.54 -5.69
C GLY A 4 -2.61 4.09 -4.63
N GLU A 5 -2.43 3.66 -3.38
CA GLU A 5 -3.03 4.27 -2.19
C GLU A 5 -1.91 4.89 -1.33
N CYS A 6 -2.17 6.04 -0.70
CA CYS A 6 -1.23 6.66 0.24
C CYS A 6 -1.92 6.93 1.58
N ALA A 7 -1.48 6.23 2.63
CA ALA A 7 -1.93 6.41 4.00
C ALA A 7 -0.85 7.11 4.83
N TRP A 8 -0.94 8.44 4.90
CA TRP A 8 0.00 9.28 5.65
C TRP A 8 -0.50 9.69 7.05
N ARG A 9 -1.78 9.44 7.37
CA ARG A 9 -2.38 9.73 8.68
C ARG A 9 -2.01 8.67 9.73
N SER A 10 -2.00 9.07 11.00
CA SER A 10 -1.33 8.34 12.09
C SER A 10 -1.96 6.99 12.46
N ASN A 11 -3.25 6.73 12.19
CA ASN A 11 -3.87 5.40 12.33
C ASN A 11 -4.88 5.18 11.18
N PHE A 12 -4.91 3.97 10.64
CA PHE A 12 -5.90 3.51 9.66
C PHE A 12 -6.07 2.00 9.77
N ASP A 13 -7.21 1.48 9.31
CA ASP A 13 -7.38 0.04 9.11
C ASP A 13 -6.65 -0.38 7.84
N GLU A 14 -5.58 -1.16 8.00
CA GLU A 14 -4.73 -1.60 6.89
C GLU A 14 -5.49 -2.47 5.88
N THR A 15 -6.43 -3.29 6.35
CA THR A 15 -7.22 -4.18 5.49
C THR A 15 -8.21 -3.35 4.70
N GLU A 16 -8.98 -2.48 5.34
CA GLU A 16 -9.96 -1.62 4.67
C GLU A 16 -9.29 -0.77 3.57
N ALA A 17 -8.13 -0.20 3.88
CA ALA A 17 -7.38 0.63 2.93
C ALA A 17 -6.86 -0.17 1.72
N VAL A 18 -6.42 -1.41 1.93
CA VAL A 18 -5.97 -2.28 0.84
C VAL A 18 -7.14 -2.76 -0.01
N GLU A 19 -8.27 -3.18 0.59
CA GLU A 19 -9.44 -3.60 -0.18
C GLU A 19 -10.01 -2.44 -1.01
N SER A 20 -10.07 -1.23 -0.43
CA SER A 20 -10.47 -0.01 -1.14
C SER A 20 -9.59 0.29 -2.36
N LEU A 21 -8.29 -0.03 -2.30
CA LEU A 21 -7.38 0.08 -3.44
C LEU A 21 -7.71 -0.95 -4.52
N LEU A 22 -7.97 -2.20 -4.12
CA LEU A 22 -8.24 -3.31 -5.04
C LEU A 22 -9.58 -3.14 -5.77
N GLU A 23 -10.60 -2.60 -5.09
CA GLU A 23 -11.91 -2.31 -5.69
C GLU A 23 -11.84 -1.30 -6.84
N ARG A 24 -10.77 -0.51 -6.94
CA ARG A 24 -10.57 0.45 -8.03
C ARG A 24 -10.07 -0.20 -9.32
N GLU A 25 -9.80 -1.50 -9.29
CA GLU A 25 -9.47 -2.26 -10.49
C GLU A 25 -10.63 -2.18 -11.51
N GLY A 26 -10.29 -1.88 -12.76
CA GLY A 26 -11.28 -1.79 -13.84
C GLY A 26 -12.05 -0.46 -13.91
N LEU A 27 -11.85 0.48 -12.97
CA LEU A 27 -12.41 1.84 -13.10
C LEU A 27 -11.87 2.57 -14.33
N ILE A 28 -10.63 2.29 -14.73
CA ILE A 28 -10.01 2.85 -15.93
C ILE A 28 -9.87 1.73 -16.96
N GLN A 29 -10.62 1.85 -18.06
CA GLN A 29 -10.63 0.88 -19.15
C GLN A 29 -9.37 0.96 -20.02
N GLY A 30 -9.12 -0.08 -20.81
CA GLY A 30 -8.03 -0.11 -21.80
C GLY A 30 -6.69 -0.66 -21.29
N TYR A 31 -6.62 -1.07 -20.02
CA TYR A 31 -5.44 -1.72 -19.45
C TYR A 31 -5.72 -3.20 -19.16
N THR A 32 -4.82 -4.08 -19.62
CA THR A 32 -4.93 -5.54 -19.45
C THR A 32 -4.27 -6.05 -18.17
N THR A 33 -3.48 -5.20 -17.49
CA THR A 33 -2.77 -5.57 -16.27
C THR A 33 -2.74 -4.38 -15.32
N THR A 34 -3.07 -4.66 -14.06
CA THR A 34 -3.04 -3.69 -12.96
C THR A 34 -2.02 -4.13 -11.93
N TYR A 35 -1.16 -3.21 -11.53
CA TYR A 35 -0.23 -3.37 -10.41
C TYR A 35 -0.73 -2.51 -9.25
N PHE A 36 -0.64 -3.02 -8.03
CA PHE A 36 -1.08 -2.31 -6.83
C PHE A 36 0.11 -1.94 -5.95
N MET A 37 0.11 -0.70 -5.49
CA MET A 37 1.14 -0.19 -4.60
C MET A 37 0.52 0.56 -3.43
N PHE A 38 0.95 0.25 -2.21
CA PHE A 38 0.44 0.90 -1.01
C PHE A 38 1.57 1.62 -0.29
N PHE A 39 1.42 2.94 -0.15
CA PHE A 39 2.39 3.79 0.52
C PHE A 39 1.89 4.14 1.91
N SER A 40 2.73 3.95 2.93
CA SER A 40 2.37 4.30 4.30
C SER A 40 3.48 5.03 5.04
N LYS A 41 3.10 5.95 5.93
CA LYS A 41 4.07 6.57 6.85
C LYS A 41 4.56 5.56 7.90
N ARG A 42 3.68 4.70 8.39
CA ARG A 42 4.01 3.69 9.39
C ARG A 42 4.25 2.32 8.74
N PRO A 43 5.06 1.45 9.35
CA PRO A 43 5.21 0.08 8.89
C PRO A 43 3.86 -0.62 8.82
N ILE A 44 3.61 -1.30 7.70
CA ILE A 44 2.45 -2.18 7.56
C ILE A 44 2.71 -3.46 8.36
N SER A 45 1.71 -3.93 9.10
CA SER A 45 1.82 -5.15 9.88
C SER A 45 2.24 -6.36 9.02
N GLN A 46 2.98 -7.28 9.63
CA GLN A 46 3.39 -8.50 8.93
C GLN A 46 2.19 -9.35 8.51
N ALA A 47 1.11 -9.36 9.30
CA ALA A 47 -0.12 -10.06 8.98
C ALA A 47 -0.74 -9.55 7.67
N THR A 48 -0.87 -8.23 7.52
CA THR A 48 -1.37 -7.61 6.28
C THR A 48 -0.42 -7.88 5.11
N ARG A 49 0.90 -7.72 5.30
CA ARG A 49 1.89 -8.03 4.25
C ARG A 49 1.78 -9.47 3.74
N SER A 50 1.61 -10.43 4.65
CA SER A 50 1.42 -11.84 4.30
C SER A 50 0.08 -12.09 3.60
N LYS A 51 -1.00 -11.48 4.08
CA LYS A 51 -2.35 -11.63 3.50
C LYS A 51 -2.41 -11.18 2.03
N TYR A 52 -1.66 -10.13 1.67
CA TYR A 52 -1.68 -9.55 0.32
C TYR A 52 -0.39 -9.80 -0.48
N ALA A 53 0.43 -10.77 -0.06
CA ALA A 53 1.69 -11.11 -0.72
C ALA A 53 1.46 -11.46 -2.20
N GLY A 54 2.30 -10.89 -3.07
CA GLY A 54 2.21 -11.08 -4.53
C GLY A 54 1.09 -10.28 -5.22
N ARG A 55 0.15 -9.70 -4.45
CA ARG A 55 -0.96 -8.90 -4.99
C ARG A 55 -0.73 -7.39 -4.82
N VAL A 56 -0.19 -6.98 -3.68
CA VAL A 56 0.08 -5.57 -3.36
C VAL A 56 1.54 -5.39 -2.96
N ARG A 57 2.19 -4.39 -3.56
CA ARG A 57 3.52 -3.97 -3.14
C ARG A 57 3.41 -2.88 -2.08
N PHE A 58 3.81 -3.19 -0.86
CA PHE A 58 3.88 -2.23 0.23
C PHE A 58 5.20 -1.45 0.17
N LEU A 59 5.12 -0.15 0.44
CA LEU A 59 6.25 0.73 0.67
C LEU A 59 5.96 1.58 1.90
N ASP A 60 6.60 1.25 3.01
CA ASP A 60 6.59 2.14 4.17
C ASP A 60 7.79 3.10 4.17
N VAL A 61 7.72 4.12 5.01
CA VAL A 61 8.76 5.15 5.13
C VAL A 61 10.14 4.56 5.48
N ASN A 62 10.19 3.46 6.24
CA ASN A 62 11.45 2.83 6.62
C ASN A 62 12.10 2.13 5.42
N GLU A 63 11.29 1.52 4.56
CA GLU A 63 11.75 0.95 3.28
C GLU A 63 12.22 2.03 2.29
N ARG A 64 11.68 3.26 2.36
CA ARG A 64 12.00 4.35 1.42
C ARG A 64 13.20 5.20 1.83
N TYR A 65 13.40 5.46 3.12
CA TYR A 65 14.40 6.42 3.61
C TYR A 65 15.45 5.80 4.55
N GLY A 66 15.36 4.50 4.82
CA GLY A 66 16.21 3.84 5.81
C GLY A 66 15.73 4.13 7.24
N ARG A 67 16.00 3.17 8.14
CA ARG A 67 15.46 3.04 9.50
C ARG A 67 15.67 4.25 10.44
N ASN A 68 16.45 5.26 10.04
CA ASN A 68 16.91 6.37 10.89
C ASN A 68 16.30 7.75 10.57
N SER A 69 15.34 7.85 9.65
CA SER A 69 14.95 9.14 9.08
C SER A 69 13.74 9.82 9.75
N TYR A 70 13.03 9.14 10.67
CA TYR A 70 11.79 9.67 11.27
C TYR A 70 11.61 9.33 12.76
N ASP A 71 12.68 8.95 13.47
CA ASP A 71 12.68 8.96 14.94
C ASP A 71 12.86 10.42 15.41
N GLU A 72 11.81 11.24 15.25
CA GLU A 72 11.61 12.56 15.88
C GLU A 72 10.20 12.64 16.48
#